data_AF-A9Y7W1-F1
#
_entry.id   AF-A9Y7W1-F1
#
_cell.length_a   1.000
_cell.length_b   1.000
_cell.length_c   1.000
_cell.angle_alpha   90.00
_cell.angle_beta   90.00
_cell.angle_gamma   90.00
#
_symmetry.space_group_name_H-M   'P 1'
#
loop_
_entity.id
_entity.type
_entity.pdbx_description
1 polymer ?
#
loop_
_entity_poly.entity_id
_entity_poly.type
_entity_poly.pdbx_seq_one_letter_code
_entity_poly.pdbx_strand_id
1 'polypeptide(L)'
;IGRNIYYGSYLYSETWNTGIMLLLITMATAFMGYVLPWGQMSFWGATVITNLFSAIPYIGTNLVEWIWGGFSVDKATLNRFFALHFILPFTMTALAGVHLTFLHETGSNNPLGLTSDSDKIPFHPYYTIKDF
;
A
#
# COMPACT_ATOMS: atom_id res chain seq x y z
N ILE A 1 5.19 9.01 -4.16
CA ILE A 1 4.90 8.75 -5.60
C ILE A 1 5.27 9.96 -6.48
N GLY A 2 4.58 11.11 -6.41
CA GLY A 2 4.84 12.26 -7.30
C GLY A 2 6.30 12.74 -7.33
N ARG A 3 6.93 12.92 -6.17
CA ARG A 3 8.37 13.25 -6.05
C ARG A 3 9.25 12.28 -6.85
N ASN A 4 8.97 10.98 -6.75
CA ASN A 4 9.80 9.95 -7.37
C ASN A 4 9.67 9.98 -8.89
N ILE A 5 8.49 10.30 -9.42
CA ILE A 5 8.26 10.49 -10.86
C ILE A 5 9.01 11.73 -11.34
N TYR A 6 8.84 12.87 -10.65
CA TYR A 6 9.42 14.14 -11.03
C TYR A 6 10.96 14.10 -11.06
N TYR A 7 11.59 13.49 -10.04
CA TYR A 7 13.05 13.42 -9.94
C TYR A 7 13.66 12.11 -10.48
N GLY A 8 12.91 11.28 -11.21
CA GLY A 8 13.44 10.03 -11.75
C GLY A 8 13.86 8.97 -10.70
N SER A 9 13.36 9.07 -9.47
CA SER A 9 13.71 8.12 -8.40
C SER A 9 13.09 6.73 -8.59
N TYR A 10 12.15 6.56 -9.54
CA TYR A 10 11.64 5.25 -9.94
C TYR A 10 12.70 4.37 -10.63
N LEU A 11 13.84 4.94 -11.04
CA LEU A 11 14.97 4.21 -11.60
C LEU A 11 15.63 3.26 -10.57
N TYR A 12 15.43 3.48 -9.28
CA TYR A 12 15.78 2.51 -8.24
C TYR A 12 14.70 1.42 -8.18
N SER A 13 14.79 0.44 -9.08
CA SER A 13 13.73 -0.55 -9.36
C SER A 13 13.22 -1.26 -8.10
N GLU A 14 14.10 -1.77 -7.26
CA GLU A 14 13.70 -2.54 -6.07
C GLU A 14 12.97 -1.66 -5.05
N THR A 15 13.52 -0.48 -4.76
CA THR A 15 12.90 0.53 -3.91
C THR A 15 11.56 0.99 -4.50
N TRP A 16 11.48 1.21 -5.81
CA TRP A 16 10.25 1.64 -6.47
C TRP A 16 9.16 0.57 -6.44
N ASN A 17 9.49 -0.68 -6.77
CA ASN A 17 8.56 -1.80 -6.79
C ASN A 17 8.03 -2.10 -5.38
N THR A 18 8.90 -2.10 -4.36
CA THR A 18 8.45 -2.22 -2.96
C THR A 18 7.58 -1.04 -2.53
N GLY A 19 7.83 0.18 -3.04
CA GLY A 19 6.96 1.34 -2.85
C GLY A 19 5.57 1.18 -3.49
N ILE A 20 5.47 0.56 -4.67
CA ILE A 20 4.18 0.22 -5.29
C ILE A 20 3.44 -0.83 -4.46
N MET A 21 4.14 -1.86 -3.97
CA MET A 21 3.53 -2.88 -3.10
C MET A 21 3.00 -2.25 -1.80
N LEU A 22 3.75 -1.33 -1.18
CA LEU A 22 3.27 -0.55 -0.02
C LEU A 22 2.01 0.25 -0.35
N LEU A 23 1.96 0.90 -1.53
CA LEU A 23 0.77 1.63 -1.97
C LEU A 23 -0.45 0.71 -2.08
N LEU A 24 -0.31 -0.44 -2.73
CA LEU A 24 -1.41 -1.40 -2.91
C LEU A 24 -1.92 -1.95 -1.57
N ILE A 25 -1.03 -2.30 -0.64
CA ILE A 25 -1.42 -2.78 0.69
C ILE A 25 -2.08 -1.66 1.50
N THR A 26 -1.59 -0.42 1.40
CA THR A 26 -2.21 0.74 2.06
C THR A 26 -3.64 0.96 1.54
N MET A 27 -3.85 0.90 0.22
CA MET A 27 -5.17 1.02 -0.39
C MET A 27 -6.12 -0.07 0.10
N ALA A 28 -5.66 -1.34 0.10
CA ALA A 28 -6.44 -2.46 0.60
C ALA A 28 -6.81 -2.29 2.08
N THR A 29 -5.83 -1.93 2.91
CA THR A 29 -6.01 -1.72 4.37
C THR A 29 -7.01 -0.61 4.65
N ALA A 30 -6.88 0.54 3.99
CA ALA A 30 -7.78 1.67 4.15
C ALA A 30 -9.21 1.35 3.68
N PHE A 31 -9.34 0.67 2.54
CA PHE A 31 -10.64 0.22 2.03
C PHE A 31 -11.33 -0.70 3.04
N MET A 32 -10.66 -1.75 3.53
CA MET A 32 -11.25 -2.65 4.53
C MET A 32 -11.58 -1.94 5.84
N GLY A 33 -10.74 -1.00 6.28
CA GLY A 33 -10.98 -0.16 7.45
C GLY A 33 -12.24 0.69 7.31
N TYR A 34 -12.47 1.24 6.12
CA TYR A 34 -13.67 2.04 5.80
C TYR A 34 -14.97 1.20 5.85
N VAL A 35 -14.88 -0.12 5.67
CA VAL A 35 -16.04 -1.02 5.77
C VAL A 35 -16.46 -1.27 7.23
N LEU A 36 -15.54 -1.16 8.19
CA LEU A 36 -15.76 -1.58 9.58
C LEU A 36 -16.87 -0.82 10.34
N PRO A 37 -17.10 0.49 10.15
CA PRO A 37 -18.21 1.19 10.78
C PRO A 37 -19.61 0.72 10.33
N TRP A 38 -19.69 -0.08 9.26
CA TRP A 38 -20.91 -0.68 8.74
C TRP A 38 -22.06 0.30 8.44
N GLY A 39 -21.71 1.51 7.99
CA GLY A 39 -22.67 2.51 7.51
C GLY A 39 -23.15 2.24 6.08
N GLN A 40 -24.12 3.03 5.59
CA GLN A 40 -24.66 2.89 4.23
C GLN A 40 -23.56 2.94 3.15
N MET A 41 -22.69 3.95 3.19
CA MET A 41 -21.59 4.07 2.23
C MET A 41 -20.55 2.96 2.37
N SER A 42 -20.29 2.49 3.59
CA SER A 42 -19.40 1.36 3.85
C SER A 42 -19.93 0.08 3.21
N PHE A 43 -21.21 -0.23 3.42
CA PHE A 43 -21.87 -1.43 2.89
C PHE A 43 -21.95 -1.42 1.36
N TRP A 44 -22.48 -0.33 0.78
CA TRP A 44 -22.62 -0.22 -0.67
C TRP A 44 -21.27 -0.08 -1.37
N GLY A 45 -20.31 0.62 -0.76
CA GLY A 45 -18.94 0.69 -1.24
C GLY A 45 -18.29 -0.69 -1.29
N ALA A 46 -18.41 -1.49 -0.23
CA ALA A 46 -17.93 -2.87 -0.20
C ALA A 46 -18.55 -3.70 -1.33
N THR A 47 -19.87 -3.61 -1.48
CA THR A 47 -20.63 -4.36 -2.49
C THR A 47 -20.17 -4.03 -3.90
N VAL A 48 -20.13 -2.75 -4.27
CA VAL A 48 -19.77 -2.33 -5.64
C VAL A 48 -18.32 -2.63 -5.95
N ILE A 49 -17.38 -2.29 -5.06
CA ILE A 49 -15.95 -2.43 -5.32
C ILE A 49 -15.55 -3.91 -5.44
N THR A 50 -15.99 -4.76 -4.52
CA THR A 50 -15.65 -6.18 -4.59
C THR A 50 -16.33 -6.90 -5.74
N ASN A 51 -17.53 -6.47 -6.15
CA ASN A 51 -18.21 -7.05 -7.29
C ASN A 51 -17.55 -6.73 -8.63
N LEU A 52 -16.60 -5.77 -8.72
CA LEU A 52 -15.79 -5.57 -9.93
C LEU A 52 -15.01 -6.83 -10.33
N PHE A 53 -14.65 -7.69 -9.36
CA PHE A 53 -13.98 -8.97 -9.64
C PHE A 53 -14.89 -9.97 -10.38
N SER A 54 -16.21 -9.79 -10.38
CA SER A 54 -17.13 -10.65 -11.12
C SER A 54 -16.91 -10.58 -12.64
N ALA A 55 -16.27 -9.52 -13.13
CA ALA A 55 -15.94 -9.34 -14.53
C ALA A 55 -14.79 -10.23 -15.02
N ILE A 56 -14.08 -10.94 -14.13
CA ILE A 56 -13.02 -11.87 -14.52
C ILE A 56 -13.65 -13.12 -15.16
N PRO A 57 -13.27 -13.48 -16.41
CA PRO A 57 -13.84 -14.64 -17.10
C PRO A 57 -13.66 -15.94 -16.32
N TYR A 58 -14.67 -16.80 -16.37
CA TYR A 58 -14.73 -18.15 -15.78
C TYR A 58 -14.73 -18.23 -14.25
N ILE A 59 -13.93 -17.42 -13.56
CA ILE A 59 -13.72 -17.49 -12.10
C ILE A 59 -14.32 -16.32 -11.31
N GLY A 60 -14.77 -15.26 -11.98
CA GLY A 60 -15.15 -13.99 -11.36
C GLY A 60 -16.23 -14.12 -10.29
N THR A 61 -17.38 -14.70 -10.62
CA THR A 61 -18.49 -14.86 -9.66
C THR A 61 -18.07 -15.68 -8.45
N ASN A 62 -17.38 -16.81 -8.67
CA ASN A 62 -16.90 -17.67 -7.59
C ASN A 62 -15.88 -16.93 -6.69
N LEU A 63 -15.03 -16.08 -7.27
CA LEU A 63 -14.07 -15.27 -6.52
C LEU A 63 -14.78 -14.25 -5.62
N VAL A 64 -15.82 -13.58 -6.12
CA VAL A 64 -16.60 -12.59 -5.35
C VAL A 64 -17.31 -13.26 -4.17
N GLU A 65 -18.03 -14.35 -4.42
CA GLU A 65 -18.72 -15.11 -3.37
C GLU A 65 -17.72 -15.68 -2.34
N TRP A 66 -16.53 -16.09 -2.80
CA TRP A 66 -15.46 -16.53 -1.90
C TRP A 66 -14.90 -15.38 -1.05
N ILE A 67 -14.77 -14.16 -1.57
CA ILE A 67 -14.37 -12.98 -0.79
C ILE A 67 -15.43 -12.67 0.26
N TRP A 68 -16.71 -12.70 -0.11
CA TRP A 68 -17.83 -12.41 0.79
C TRP A 68 -18.04 -13.51 1.83
N GLY A 69 -17.73 -14.76 1.49
CA GLY A 69 -18.11 -15.91 2.32
C GLY A 69 -19.63 -16.16 2.30
N GLY A 70 -20.28 -15.84 1.19
CA GLY A 70 -21.73 -15.92 0.99
C GLY A 70 -22.15 -15.28 -0.34
N PHE A 71 -23.46 -15.17 -0.56
CA PHE A 71 -24.03 -14.63 -1.81
C PHE A 71 -24.08 -13.09 -1.85
N SER A 72 -23.79 -12.42 -0.74
CA SER A 72 -23.74 -10.97 -0.63
C SER A 72 -22.76 -10.54 0.46
N VAL A 73 -22.42 -9.25 0.50
CA VAL A 73 -21.72 -8.65 1.63
C VAL A 73 -22.60 -8.78 2.89
N ASP A 74 -22.09 -9.44 3.92
CA ASP A 74 -22.81 -9.66 5.19
C ASP A 74 -21.80 -9.88 6.35
N LYS A 75 -22.26 -10.40 7.49
CA LYS A 75 -21.48 -10.66 8.71
C LYS A 75 -20.18 -11.44 8.47
N ALA A 76 -20.19 -12.42 7.57
CA ALA A 76 -18.99 -13.18 7.22
C ALA A 76 -17.91 -12.26 6.60
N THR A 77 -18.31 -11.38 5.68
CA THR A 77 -17.43 -10.37 5.07
C THR A 77 -16.86 -9.43 6.12
N LEU A 78 -17.70 -8.86 6.99
CA LEU A 78 -17.28 -7.89 8.00
C LEU A 78 -16.22 -8.46 8.95
N ASN A 79 -16.44 -9.68 9.45
CA ASN A 79 -15.50 -10.33 10.36
C ASN A 79 -14.13 -10.61 9.70
N ARG A 80 -14.13 -11.03 8.42
CA ARG A 80 -12.89 -11.27 7.67
C ARG A 80 -12.16 -9.96 7.35
N PHE A 81 -12.91 -8.92 6.98
CA PHE A 81 -12.35 -7.60 6.70
C PHE A 81 -11.74 -6.98 7.96
N PHE A 82 -12.35 -7.18 9.14
CA PHE A 82 -11.74 -6.80 10.41
C PHE A 82 -10.41 -7.51 10.64
N ALA A 83 -10.36 -8.85 10.49
CA ALA A 83 -9.14 -9.61 10.69
C ALA A 83 -8.02 -9.20 9.69
N LEU A 84 -8.37 -8.98 8.43
CA LEU A 84 -7.44 -8.53 7.39
C LEU A 84 -6.96 -7.09 7.65
N HIS A 85 -7.88 -6.17 7.95
CA HIS A 85 -7.54 -4.79 8.31
C HIS A 85 -6.61 -4.72 9.52
N PHE A 86 -6.76 -5.64 10.49
CA PHE A 86 -5.89 -5.71 11.65
C PHE A 86 -4.47 -6.18 11.31
N ILE A 87 -4.31 -7.24 10.50
CA ILE A 87 -2.99 -7.82 10.23
C ILE A 87 -2.17 -7.02 9.21
N LEU A 88 -2.82 -6.43 8.20
CA LEU A 88 -2.13 -5.77 7.09
C LEU A 88 -1.24 -4.57 7.50
N PRO A 89 -1.58 -3.74 8.50
CA PRO A 89 -0.67 -2.74 9.06
C PRO A 89 0.68 -3.30 9.50
N PHE A 90 0.70 -4.46 10.15
CA PHE A 90 1.95 -5.09 10.57
C PHE A 90 2.76 -5.59 9.37
N THR A 91 2.08 -6.13 8.36
CA THR A 91 2.71 -6.48 7.08
C THR A 91 3.29 -5.25 6.38
N MET A 92 2.62 -4.08 6.44
CA MET A 92 3.15 -2.82 5.91
C MET A 92 4.43 -2.39 6.64
N THR A 93 4.48 -2.51 7.97
CA THR A 93 5.71 -2.20 8.73
C THR A 93 6.88 -3.08 8.29
N ALA A 94 6.66 -4.39 8.11
CA ALA A 94 7.70 -5.29 7.61
C ALA A 94 8.16 -4.91 6.19
N LEU A 95 7.21 -4.62 5.29
CA LEU A 95 7.52 -4.22 3.92
C LEU A 95 8.21 -2.85 3.85
N ALA A 96 7.91 -1.92 4.77
CA ALA A 96 8.62 -0.65 4.91
C ALA A 96 10.09 -0.87 5.30
N GLY A 97 10.37 -1.85 6.16
CA GLY A 97 11.75 -2.26 6.47
C GLY A 97 12.50 -2.75 5.23
N VAL A 98 11.87 -3.57 4.39
CA VAL A 98 12.45 -4.03 3.11
C VAL A 98 12.66 -2.86 2.15
N HIS A 99 11.67 -1.97 2.02
CA HIS A 99 11.77 -0.77 1.18
C HIS A 99 12.95 0.12 1.58
N LEU A 100 13.16 0.35 2.87
CA LEU A 100 14.28 1.12 3.38
C LEU A 100 15.62 0.41 3.22
N THR A 101 15.63 -0.92 3.29
CA THR A 101 16.85 -1.72 3.04
C THR A 101 17.33 -1.50 1.61
N PHE A 102 16.45 -1.63 0.61
CA PHE A 102 16.81 -1.35 -0.79
C PHE A 102 17.21 0.11 -1.02
N LEU A 103 16.58 1.07 -0.33
CA LEU A 103 16.98 2.47 -0.39
C LEU A 103 18.41 2.67 0.17
N HIS A 104 18.79 1.95 1.22
CA HIS A 104 20.11 2.07 1.82
C HIS A 104 21.23 1.46 0.97
N GLU A 105 20.93 0.52 0.06
CA GLU A 105 21.92 -0.01 -0.89
C GLU A 105 22.41 1.06 -1.87
N THR A 106 21.53 1.97 -2.30
CA THR A 106 21.88 3.03 -3.28
C THR A 106 22.09 4.41 -2.64
N GLY A 107 21.48 4.64 -1.48
CA GLY A 107 21.29 5.98 -0.94
C GLY A 107 20.13 6.74 -1.60
N SER A 108 19.85 7.95 -1.10
CA SER A 108 18.79 8.82 -1.62
C SER A 108 19.19 9.54 -2.91
N ASN A 109 18.24 9.71 -3.81
CA ASN A 109 18.37 10.64 -4.94
C ASN A 109 18.30 12.10 -4.47
N ASN A 110 18.71 13.04 -5.31
CA ASN A 110 18.69 14.48 -5.07
C ASN A 110 18.03 15.25 -6.24
N PRO A 111 17.65 16.53 -6.05
CA PRO A 111 16.92 17.29 -7.06
C PRO A 111 17.64 17.51 -8.41
N LEU A 112 18.97 17.43 -8.43
CA LEU A 112 19.76 17.61 -9.65
C LEU A 112 19.89 16.32 -10.48
N GLY A 113 19.59 15.15 -9.89
CA GLY A 113 19.71 13.85 -10.55
C GLY A 113 21.17 13.43 -10.86
N LEU A 114 22.15 14.14 -10.31
CA LEU A 114 23.59 13.82 -10.42
C LEU A 114 24.03 12.98 -9.22
N THR A 115 25.18 12.32 -9.29
CA THR A 115 25.76 11.70 -8.09
C THR A 115 26.07 12.76 -7.03
N SER A 116 25.67 12.50 -5.78
CA SER A 116 25.92 13.37 -4.62
C SER A 116 27.07 12.86 -3.75
N ASP A 117 27.83 11.85 -4.19
CA ASP A 117 28.88 11.20 -3.38
C ASP A 117 29.97 12.18 -2.90
N SER A 118 30.25 13.23 -3.68
CA SER A 118 31.25 14.25 -3.34
C SER A 118 30.78 15.23 -2.25
N ASP A 119 29.49 15.27 -1.93
CA ASP A 119 28.89 16.25 -1.02
C ASP A 119 27.85 15.58 -0.09
N LYS A 120 28.20 14.41 0.46
CA LYS A 120 27.38 13.74 1.47
C LYS A 120 27.61 14.36 2.84
N ILE A 121 26.51 14.55 3.56
CA ILE A 121 26.49 14.96 4.97
C ILE A 121 25.90 13.84 5.83
N PRO A 122 26.27 13.73 7.13
CA PRO A 122 25.65 12.76 8.02
C PRO A 122 24.15 13.03 8.19
N PHE A 123 23.36 11.97 8.43
CA PHE A 123 21.91 12.12 8.60
C PHE A 123 21.56 12.99 9.83
N HIS A 124 22.27 12.77 10.95
CA HIS A 124 22.18 13.59 12.15
C HIS A 124 23.31 14.64 12.17
N PRO A 125 23.05 15.91 12.51
CA PRO A 125 21.77 16.49 12.93
C PRO A 125 20.88 16.98 11.78
N TYR A 126 21.42 17.05 10.56
CA TYR A 126 20.84 17.78 9.44
C TYR A 126 19.42 17.35 9.08
N TYR A 127 19.22 16.07 8.76
CA TYR A 127 17.90 15.55 8.39
C TYR A 127 17.05 15.20 9.62
N THR A 128 17.66 14.83 10.75
CA THR A 128 16.89 14.64 12.00
C THR A 128 16.16 15.90 12.47
N ILE A 129 16.77 17.09 12.32
CA ILE A 129 16.11 18.36 12.67
C ILE A 129 15.09 18.75 11.61
N LYS A 130 15.36 18.46 10.33
CA LYS A 130 14.45 18.77 9.22
C LYS A 130 13.17 17.94 9.27
N ASP A 131 13.25 16.68 9.72
CA ASP A 131 12.14 15.74 9.77
C ASP A 131 11.26 15.91 11.04
N PHE A 132 11.71 16.69 12.03
CA PHE A 132 10.96 17.04 13.24
C PHE A 132 10.05 18.26 13.00
#